data_AF-A0A7K7LGT2-F1
#
_entry.id   AF-A0A7K7LGT2-F1
#
_cell.length_a   1.000
_cell.length_b   1.000
_cell.length_c   1.000
_cell.angle_alpha   90.00
_cell.angle_beta   90.00
_cell.angle_gamma   90.00
#
_symmetry.space_group_name_H-M   'P 1'
#
loop_
_entity.id
_entity.type
_entity.pdbx_description
1 polymer ?
#
loop_
_entity_poly.entity_id
_entity_poly.type
_entity_poly.pdbx_seq_one_letter_code
_entity_poly.pdbx_strand_id
1 'polypeptide(L)'
;GYRCFKAIMFLSGLLLGSAVIFALCYKERVLETQLSLEVSAGIALGIGALCGLLTALVRSVGLFTTGLLLGLLLATAALVATAPLLQPQSPWVPAGGLLGLALLCALLALHWQKPLTVLATAVCGAAAVVVCADYVLEALALVLYVYDRLRLAPPAPLCWYSWAVLGAWPALSVLGVLVQWKLTAGGCSRSD
;
A
#
# COMPACT_ATOMS: atom_id res chain seq x y z
N GLY A 1 7.31 15.55 -14.61
CA GLY A 1 5.99 15.92 -14.07
C GLY A 1 4.84 15.10 -14.65
N TYR A 2 4.55 15.20 -15.96
CA TYR A 2 3.32 14.60 -16.55
C TYR A 2 3.48 13.16 -17.10
N ARG A 3 4.67 12.78 -17.57
CA ARG A 3 4.92 11.47 -18.21
C ARG A 3 4.83 10.29 -17.23
N CYS A 4 5.36 10.46 -16.01
CA CYS A 4 5.32 9.42 -14.98
C CYS A 4 3.94 9.30 -14.32
N PHE A 5 3.06 10.30 -14.46
CA PHE A 5 1.76 10.30 -13.82
C PHE A 5 0.88 9.13 -14.30
N LYS A 6 0.88 8.86 -15.61
CA LYS A 6 0.15 7.74 -16.19
C LYS A 6 0.74 6.38 -15.76
N ALA A 7 2.06 6.30 -15.63
CA ALA A 7 2.74 5.10 -15.14
C ALA A 7 2.45 4.83 -13.66
N ILE A 8 2.39 5.88 -12.83
CA ILE A 8 2.03 5.75 -11.40
C ILE A 8 0.60 5.23 -11.26
N MET A 9 -0.35 5.75 -12.04
CA MET A 9 -1.73 5.25 -12.02
C MET A 9 -1.84 3.79 -12.48
N PHE A 10 -1.09 3.43 -13.52
CA PHE A 10 -1.02 2.05 -13.99
C PHE A 10 -0.51 1.13 -12.88
N LEU A 11 0.60 1.51 -12.24
CA LEU A 11 1.25 0.72 -11.21
C LEU A 11 0.36 0.57 -9.98
N SER A 12 -0.30 1.63 -9.51
CA SER A 12 -1.19 1.56 -8.37
C SER A 12 -2.43 0.69 -8.65
N GLY A 13 -3.00 0.80 -9.84
CA GLY A 13 -4.11 -0.06 -10.25
C GLY A 13 -3.70 -1.53 -10.40
N LEU A 14 -2.50 -1.78 -10.93
CA LEU A 14 -1.95 -3.12 -11.04
C LEU A 14 -1.69 -3.73 -9.66
N LEU A 15 -1.07 -2.98 -8.75
CA LEU A 15 -0.77 -3.45 -7.39
C LEU A 15 -2.05 -3.72 -6.60
N LEU A 16 -3.00 -2.79 -6.61
CA LEU A 16 -4.26 -2.95 -5.89
C LEU A 16 -5.11 -4.08 -6.50
N GLY A 17 -5.23 -4.12 -7.82
CA GLY A 17 -5.99 -5.15 -8.53
C GLY A 17 -5.41 -6.55 -8.35
N SER A 18 -4.10 -6.70 -8.53
CA SER A 18 -3.44 -8.00 -8.34
C SER A 18 -3.50 -8.46 -6.88
N ALA A 19 -3.31 -7.55 -5.90
CA ALA A 19 -3.42 -7.90 -4.48
C ALA A 19 -4.82 -8.36 -4.08
N VAL A 20 -5.88 -7.67 -4.53
CA VAL A 20 -7.28 -8.04 -4.22
C VAL A 20 -7.62 -9.39 -4.84
N ILE A 21 -7.30 -9.61 -6.11
CA ILE A 21 -7.59 -10.87 -6.79
C ILE A 21 -6.78 -12.01 -6.18
N PHE A 22 -5.49 -11.79 -5.89
CA PHE A 22 -4.67 -12.79 -5.21
C PHE A 22 -5.22 -13.15 -3.84
N ALA A 23 -5.71 -12.18 -3.06
CA ALA A 23 -6.34 -12.42 -1.76
C ALA A 23 -7.66 -13.21 -1.88
N LEU A 24 -8.48 -12.91 -2.90
CA LEU A 24 -9.69 -13.67 -3.20
C LEU A 24 -9.35 -15.12 -3.59
N CYS A 25 -8.43 -15.31 -4.53
CA CYS A 25 -7.96 -16.64 -4.93
C CYS A 25 -7.31 -17.39 -3.76
N TYR A 26 -6.60 -16.72 -2.85
CA TYR A 26 -6.03 -17.35 -1.66
C TYR A 26 -7.11 -17.81 -0.68
N LYS A 27 -8.15 -17.00 -0.46
CA LYS A 27 -9.32 -17.38 0.35
C LYS A 27 -10.07 -18.56 -0.26
N GLU A 28 -10.21 -18.55 -1.58
CA GLU A 28 -10.87 -19.61 -2.35
C GLU A 28 -10.01 -20.89 -2.39
N ARG A 29 -8.68 -20.78 -2.46
CA ARG A 29 -7.72 -21.89 -2.33
C ARG A 29 -7.78 -22.59 -0.98
N VAL A 30 -8.13 -21.87 0.10
CA VAL A 30 -8.38 -22.46 1.41
C VAL A 30 -9.67 -23.30 1.40
N LEU A 31 -10.60 -23.02 0.47
CA LEU A 31 -11.90 -23.68 0.36
C LEU A 31 -11.90 -24.83 -0.66
N GLU A 32 -11.18 -24.68 -1.78
CA GLU A 32 -11.01 -25.71 -2.81
C GLU A 32 -9.55 -26.14 -2.96
N THR A 33 -9.26 -27.35 -2.52
CA THR A 33 -8.03 -28.09 -2.77
C THR A 33 -7.68 -28.15 -4.28
N GLN A 34 -6.43 -27.78 -4.62
CA GLN A 34 -5.72 -28.05 -5.90
C GLN A 34 -5.80 -27.00 -7.05
N LEU A 35 -5.48 -25.72 -6.79
CA LEU A 35 -4.86 -24.88 -7.84
C LEU A 35 -3.39 -24.60 -7.52
N SER A 36 -2.53 -24.90 -8.51
CA SER A 36 -1.10 -24.62 -8.46
C SER A 36 -0.88 -23.11 -8.28
N LEU A 37 -0.02 -22.73 -7.32
CA LEU A 37 0.24 -21.34 -6.93
C LEU A 37 0.61 -20.45 -8.14
N GLU A 38 1.23 -21.04 -9.15
CA GLU A 38 1.67 -20.40 -10.38
C GLU A 38 0.48 -19.93 -11.25
N VAL A 39 -0.60 -20.71 -11.30
CA VAL A 39 -1.79 -20.39 -12.09
C VAL A 39 -2.57 -19.25 -11.45
N SER A 40 -2.73 -19.26 -10.12
CA SER A 40 -3.40 -18.17 -9.41
C SER A 40 -2.61 -16.86 -9.49
N ALA A 41 -1.28 -16.93 -9.44
CA ALA A 41 -0.41 -15.77 -9.69
C ALA A 41 -0.60 -15.22 -11.10
N GLY A 42 -0.66 -16.08 -12.12
CA GLY A 42 -0.91 -15.67 -13.51
C GLY A 42 -2.25 -14.98 -13.70
N ILE A 43 -3.34 -15.53 -13.13
CA ILE A 43 -4.69 -14.93 -13.20
C ILE A 43 -4.72 -13.59 -12.47
N ALA A 44 -4.14 -13.50 -11.27
CA ALA A 44 -4.06 -12.27 -10.50
C ALA A 44 -3.26 -11.18 -11.23
N LEU A 45 -2.16 -11.54 -11.89
CA LEU A 45 -1.38 -10.60 -12.70
C LEU A 45 -2.15 -10.17 -13.96
N GLY A 46 -2.87 -11.07 -14.62
CA GLY A 46 -3.69 -10.74 -15.79
C GLY A 46 -4.81 -9.75 -15.46
N ILE A 47 -5.59 -10.04 -14.42
CA ILE A 47 -6.68 -9.15 -13.99
C ILE A 47 -6.11 -7.84 -13.42
N GLY A 48 -5.01 -7.91 -12.66
CA GLY A 48 -4.29 -6.74 -12.18
C GLY A 48 -3.81 -5.83 -13.32
N ALA A 49 -3.27 -6.40 -14.40
CA ALA A 49 -2.84 -5.64 -15.58
C ALA A 49 -4.01 -4.95 -16.29
N LEU A 50 -5.16 -5.63 -16.44
CA LEU A 50 -6.39 -5.04 -16.98
C LEU A 50 -6.88 -3.87 -16.10
N CYS A 51 -6.85 -4.05 -14.78
CA CYS A 51 -7.21 -2.99 -13.82
C CYS A 51 -6.22 -1.81 -13.86
N GLY A 52 -4.92 -2.08 -13.96
CA GLY A 52 -3.87 -1.09 -14.16
C GLY A 52 -4.08 -0.30 -15.45
N LEU A 53 -4.43 -0.98 -16.54
CA LEU A 53 -4.70 -0.30 -17.81
C LEU A 53 -5.94 0.59 -17.72
N LEU A 54 -7.01 0.11 -17.07
CA LEU A 54 -8.23 0.89 -16.86
C LEU A 54 -7.97 2.16 -16.04
N THR A 55 -7.20 2.04 -14.95
CA THR A 55 -6.82 3.19 -14.10
C THR A 55 -5.88 4.17 -14.80
N ALA A 56 -5.03 3.70 -15.72
CA ALA A 56 -4.20 4.56 -16.55
C ALA A 56 -4.98 5.28 -17.66
N LEU A 57 -6.08 4.70 -18.14
CA LEU A 57 -6.99 5.29 -19.12
C LEU A 57 -7.90 6.34 -18.48
N VAL A 58 -8.45 6.02 -17.29
CA VAL A 58 -9.41 6.89 -16.60
C VAL A 58 -8.73 7.62 -15.44
N ARG A 59 -8.32 8.86 -15.68
CA ARG A 59 -7.59 9.71 -14.73
C ARG A 59 -8.26 9.83 -13.36
N SER A 60 -9.59 9.92 -13.33
CA SER A 60 -10.35 10.03 -12.07
C SER A 60 -10.27 8.73 -11.25
N VAL A 61 -10.33 7.58 -11.92
CA VAL A 61 -10.26 6.26 -11.27
C VAL A 61 -8.85 6.01 -10.76
N GLY A 62 -7.81 6.35 -11.54
CA GLY A 62 -6.45 6.15 -11.06
C GLY A 62 -6.02 7.11 -9.93
N LEU A 63 -6.55 8.34 -9.87
CA LEU A 63 -6.38 9.21 -8.70
C LEU A 63 -7.07 8.64 -7.46
N PHE A 64 -8.25 8.07 -7.63
CA PHE A 64 -8.95 7.40 -6.55
C PHE A 64 -8.19 6.15 -6.07
N THR A 65 -7.71 5.29 -6.98
CA THR A 65 -6.97 4.07 -6.60
C THR A 65 -5.61 4.37 -5.97
N THR A 66 -4.89 5.40 -6.44
CA THR A 66 -3.65 5.86 -5.79
C THR A 66 -3.90 6.37 -4.36
N GLY A 67 -4.94 7.18 -4.16
CA GLY A 67 -5.32 7.66 -2.82
C GLY A 67 -5.80 6.54 -1.90
N LEU A 68 -6.52 5.55 -2.43
CA LEU A 68 -6.97 4.38 -1.69
C LEU A 68 -5.79 3.48 -1.27
N LEU A 69 -4.83 3.24 -2.17
CA LEU A 69 -3.60 2.50 -1.87
C LEU A 69 -2.78 3.22 -0.79
N LEU A 70 -2.62 4.54 -0.91
CA LEU A 70 -1.93 5.36 0.08
C LEU A 70 -2.61 5.30 1.44
N GLY A 71 -3.93 5.47 1.49
CA GLY A 71 -4.68 5.43 2.73
C GLY A 71 -4.69 4.03 3.38
N LEU A 72 -4.66 2.96 2.57
CA LEU A 72 -4.49 1.59 3.06
C LEU A 72 -3.12 1.40 3.73
N LEU A 73 -2.05 1.89 3.10
CA LEU A 73 -0.69 1.85 3.65
C LEU A 73 -0.55 2.67 4.94
N LEU A 74 -1.16 3.86 4.99
CA LEU A 74 -1.20 4.67 6.21
C LEU A 74 -2.01 4.00 7.32
N ALA A 75 -3.12 3.35 6.97
CA ALA A 75 -3.96 2.67 7.93
C ALA A 75 -3.28 1.44 8.52
N THR A 76 -2.57 0.65 7.72
CA THR A 76 -1.78 -0.47 8.23
C THR A 76 -0.67 0.03 9.14
N ALA A 77 0.05 1.10 8.77
CA ALA A 77 1.05 1.71 9.64
C ALA A 77 0.44 2.20 10.98
N ALA A 78 -0.71 2.88 10.95
CA ALA A 78 -1.41 3.32 12.14
C ALA A 78 -1.89 2.14 13.01
N LEU A 79 -2.35 1.06 12.39
CA LEU A 79 -2.79 -0.16 13.09
C LEU A 79 -1.63 -0.85 13.79
N VAL A 80 -0.45 -0.90 13.17
CA VAL A 80 0.74 -1.46 13.82
C VAL A 80 1.30 -0.51 14.90
N ALA A 81 1.27 0.81 14.68
CA ALA A 81 1.69 1.78 15.69
C ALA A 81 0.78 1.79 16.93
N THR A 82 -0.53 1.52 16.75
CA THR A 82 -1.50 1.40 17.85
C THR A 82 -1.58 -0.02 18.44
N ALA A 83 -0.89 -1.00 17.83
CA ALA A 83 -0.86 -2.38 18.31
C ALA A 83 -0.41 -2.58 19.78
N PRO A 84 0.53 -1.81 20.35
CA PRO A 84 0.91 -1.95 21.76
C PRO A 84 -0.04 -1.21 22.71
N LEU A 85 -0.88 -0.30 22.20
CA LEU A 85 -1.72 0.59 23.02
C LEU A 85 -3.19 0.14 23.06
N LEU A 86 -3.70 -0.43 21.97
CA LEU A 86 -5.08 -0.90 21.86
C LEU A 86 -5.09 -2.39 21.49
N GLN A 87 -5.62 -3.24 22.37
CA GLN A 87 -6.06 -4.60 22.02
C GLN A 87 -7.52 -4.54 21.59
N PRO A 88 -7.83 -4.63 20.28
CA PRO A 88 -9.22 -4.57 19.82
C PRO A 88 -9.92 -5.89 20.14
N GLN A 89 -11.10 -5.81 20.77
CA GLN A 89 -11.94 -6.98 21.05
C GLN A 89 -12.84 -7.39 19.86
N SER A 90 -12.87 -6.60 18.78
CA SER A 90 -13.76 -6.83 17.62
C SER A 90 -13.05 -6.62 16.28
N PRO A 91 -13.25 -7.50 15.28
CA PRO A 91 -12.63 -7.40 13.93
C PRO A 91 -13.13 -6.21 13.11
N TRP A 92 -14.32 -5.71 13.44
CA TRP A 92 -14.98 -4.65 12.68
C TRP A 92 -14.37 -3.27 12.93
N VAL A 93 -13.75 -3.06 14.10
CA VAL A 93 -13.08 -1.80 14.45
C VAL A 93 -11.83 -1.54 13.60
N PRO A 94 -10.85 -2.48 13.50
CA PRO A 94 -9.69 -2.29 12.64
C PRO A 94 -10.09 -2.26 11.16
N ALA A 95 -11.05 -3.08 10.72
CA ALA A 95 -11.54 -3.06 9.35
C ALA A 95 -12.21 -1.71 8.99
N GLY A 96 -13.06 -1.18 9.87
CA GLY A 96 -13.70 0.12 9.70
C GLY A 96 -12.70 1.28 9.72
N GLY A 97 -11.70 1.23 10.59
CA GLY A 97 -10.59 2.20 10.60
C GLY A 97 -9.77 2.17 9.31
N LEU A 98 -9.45 0.96 8.82
CA LEU A 98 -8.75 0.77 7.54
C LEU A 98 -9.53 1.38 6.38
N LEU A 99 -10.80 1.00 6.25
CA LEU A 99 -11.66 1.46 5.16
C LEU A 99 -11.95 2.96 5.26
N GLY A 100 -12.19 3.46 6.47
CA GLY A 100 -12.45 4.87 6.73
C GLY A 100 -11.25 5.76 6.36
N LEU A 101 -10.05 5.39 6.81
CA LEU A 101 -8.85 6.15 6.49
C LEU A 101 -8.46 6.02 5.00
N ALA A 102 -8.63 4.83 4.41
CA ALA A 102 -8.43 4.61 2.98
C ALA A 102 -9.36 5.49 2.12
N LEU A 103 -10.65 5.54 2.47
CA LEU A 103 -11.64 6.35 1.76
C LEU A 103 -11.39 7.85 1.97
N LEU A 104 -11.07 8.28 3.20
CA LEU A 104 -10.74 9.66 3.49
C LEU A 104 -9.54 10.12 2.64
N CYS A 105 -8.48 9.31 2.58
CA CYS A 105 -7.30 9.59 1.77
C CYS A 105 -7.62 9.60 0.27
N ALA A 106 -8.49 8.70 -0.19
CA ALA A 106 -8.97 8.67 -1.58
C ALA A 106 -9.74 9.95 -1.95
N LEU A 107 -10.65 10.43 -1.10
CA LEU A 107 -11.38 11.68 -1.32
C LEU A 107 -10.44 12.89 -1.28
N LEU A 108 -9.49 12.89 -0.36
CA LEU A 108 -8.46 13.93 -0.29
C LEU A 108 -7.63 13.95 -1.58
N ALA A 109 -7.33 12.79 -2.17
CA ALA A 109 -6.57 12.68 -3.43
C ALA A 109 -7.31 13.28 -4.62
N LEU A 110 -8.65 13.28 -4.61
CA LEU A 110 -9.46 14.00 -5.60
C LEU A 110 -9.33 15.52 -5.43
N HIS A 111 -9.30 16.02 -4.20
CA HIS A 111 -9.31 17.47 -3.92
C HIS A 111 -7.92 18.11 -4.01
N TRP A 112 -6.86 17.41 -3.55
CA TRP A 112 -5.48 17.91 -3.50
C TRP A 112 -4.52 17.04 -4.31
N GLN A 113 -4.76 16.95 -5.62
CA GLN A 113 -4.05 16.03 -6.54
C GLN A 113 -2.52 16.18 -6.53
N LYS A 114 -2.00 17.41 -6.53
CA LYS A 114 -0.55 17.66 -6.61
C LYS A 114 0.22 17.18 -5.37
N PRO A 115 -0.10 17.62 -4.14
CA PRO A 115 0.64 17.16 -2.96
C PRO A 115 0.41 15.68 -2.66
N LEU A 116 -0.79 15.14 -2.91
CA LEU A 116 -1.06 13.74 -2.60
C LEU A 116 -0.40 12.76 -3.57
N THR A 117 -0.17 13.14 -4.82
CA THR A 117 0.57 12.28 -5.75
C THR A 117 2.06 12.22 -5.40
N VAL A 118 2.63 13.33 -4.91
CA VAL A 118 3.99 13.36 -4.33
C VAL A 118 4.04 12.47 -3.10
N LEU A 119 3.13 12.67 -2.14
CA LEU A 119 3.06 11.85 -0.93
C LEU A 119 2.86 10.36 -1.25
N ALA A 120 1.97 10.03 -2.19
CA ALA A 120 1.69 8.65 -2.60
C ALA A 120 2.93 7.98 -3.17
N THR A 121 3.68 8.66 -4.04
CA THR A 121 4.90 8.09 -4.63
C THR A 121 6.03 7.93 -3.62
N ALA A 122 6.19 8.87 -2.67
CA ALA A 122 7.15 8.73 -1.58
C ALA A 122 6.81 7.54 -0.66
N VAL A 123 5.55 7.45 -0.22
CA VAL A 123 5.10 6.38 0.69
C VAL A 123 5.10 5.02 0.01
N CYS A 124 4.68 4.92 -1.26
CA CYS A 124 4.75 3.68 -2.03
C CYS A 124 6.20 3.23 -2.25
N GLY A 125 7.10 4.17 -2.54
CA GLY A 125 8.54 3.87 -2.68
C GLY A 125 9.15 3.37 -1.37
N ALA A 126 8.83 4.04 -0.26
CA ALA A 126 9.27 3.61 1.08
C ALA A 126 8.69 2.23 1.43
N ALA A 127 7.41 1.99 1.16
CA ALA A 127 6.76 0.70 1.37
C ALA A 127 7.43 -0.41 0.55
N ALA A 128 7.78 -0.15 -0.72
CA ALA A 128 8.49 -1.11 -1.56
C ALA A 128 9.86 -1.48 -0.97
N VAL A 129 10.64 -0.49 -0.52
CA VAL A 129 11.94 -0.74 0.13
C VAL A 129 11.78 -1.55 1.42
N VAL A 130 10.78 -1.22 2.22
CA VAL A 130 10.45 -1.93 3.47
C VAL A 130 10.05 -3.38 3.19
N VAL A 131 9.19 -3.62 2.20
CA VAL A 131 8.79 -4.98 1.79
C VAL A 131 9.98 -5.76 1.24
N CYS A 132 10.86 -5.14 0.46
CA CYS A 132 12.08 -5.80 0.00
C CYS A 132 13.01 -6.17 1.16
N ALA A 133 13.18 -5.29 2.15
CA ALA A 133 13.98 -5.58 3.34
C ALA A 133 13.35 -6.72 4.16
N ASP A 134 12.03 -6.68 4.36
CA ASP A 134 11.26 -7.70 5.08
C ASP A 134 11.33 -9.07 4.38
N TYR A 135 11.25 -9.11 3.04
CA TYR A 135 11.39 -10.35 2.28
C TYR A 135 12.77 -11.00 2.45
N VAL A 136 13.85 -10.21 2.39
CA VAL A 136 15.23 -10.71 2.51
C VAL A 136 15.52 -11.22 3.92
N LEU A 137 14.88 -10.65 4.94
CA LEU A 137 15.26 -10.86 6.33
C LEU A 137 14.32 -11.79 7.10
N GLU A 138 13.01 -11.66 6.89
CA GLU A 138 11.97 -12.40 7.62
C GLU A 138 10.96 -13.10 6.69
N ALA A 139 11.21 -13.13 5.36
CA ALA A 139 10.38 -13.82 4.36
C ALA A 139 8.87 -13.46 4.44
N LEU A 140 8.54 -12.17 4.54
CA LEU A 140 7.17 -11.63 4.66
C LEU A 140 6.49 -11.81 6.03
N ALA A 141 7.24 -12.02 7.12
CA ALA A 141 6.68 -12.14 8.47
C ALA A 141 5.81 -10.92 8.86
N LEU A 142 6.16 -9.71 8.42
CA LEU A 142 5.39 -8.50 8.72
C LEU A 142 4.00 -8.51 8.06
N VAL A 143 3.92 -9.02 6.83
CA VAL A 143 2.65 -9.15 6.09
C VAL A 143 1.75 -10.19 6.77
N LEU A 144 2.33 -11.30 7.21
CA LEU A 144 1.62 -12.33 7.98
C LEU A 144 1.15 -11.80 9.33
N TYR A 145 1.96 -10.99 10.02
CA TYR A 145 1.58 -10.35 11.28
C TYR A 145 0.36 -9.42 11.10
N VAL A 146 0.35 -8.57 10.07
CA VAL A 146 -0.79 -7.70 9.76
C VAL A 146 -2.03 -8.53 9.44
N TYR A 147 -1.87 -9.61 8.66
CA TYR A 147 -2.95 -10.51 8.31
C TYR A 147 -3.55 -11.25 9.53
N ASP A 148 -2.70 -11.76 10.42
CA ASP A 148 -3.12 -12.43 11.66
C ASP A 148 -3.84 -11.46 12.60
N ARG A 149 -3.38 -10.20 12.67
CA ARG A 149 -4.06 -9.15 13.44
C ARG A 149 -5.42 -8.79 12.87
N LEU A 150 -5.56 -8.73 11.54
CA LEU A 150 -6.86 -8.57 10.88
C LEU A 150 -7.81 -9.75 11.15
N ARG A 151 -7.27 -10.95 11.40
CA ARG A 151 -8.04 -12.15 11.76
C ARG A 151 -8.27 -12.33 13.27
N LEU A 152 -7.75 -11.44 14.13
CA LEU A 152 -7.65 -11.65 15.59
C LEU A 152 -6.98 -12.96 16.00
N ALA A 153 -6.14 -13.53 15.15
CA ALA A 153 -5.29 -14.64 15.56
C ALA A 153 -4.24 -14.13 16.55
N PRO A 154 -3.83 -14.92 17.56
CA PRO A 154 -2.78 -14.53 18.49
C PRO A 154 -1.50 -14.29 17.68
N PRO A 155 -1.01 -13.04 17.60
CA PRO A 155 0.14 -12.74 16.76
C PRO A 155 1.38 -13.40 17.34
N ALA A 156 2.23 -13.98 16.48
CA ALA A 156 3.57 -14.36 16.88
C ALA A 156 4.34 -13.12 17.40
N PRO A 157 5.19 -13.26 18.43
CA PRO A 157 5.92 -12.13 18.99
C PRO A 157 6.83 -11.51 17.92
N LEU A 158 6.69 -10.21 17.68
CA LEU A 158 7.58 -9.47 16.79
C LEU A 158 8.97 -9.40 17.39
N CYS A 159 9.99 -9.71 16.60
CA CYS A 159 11.37 -9.43 16.94
C CYS A 159 11.64 -7.92 16.98
N TRP A 160 12.70 -7.50 17.69
CA TRP A 160 13.20 -6.11 17.69
C TRP A 160 13.44 -5.59 16.26
N TYR A 161 13.83 -6.48 15.35
CA TYR A 161 14.12 -6.17 13.96
C TYR A 161 12.88 -5.66 13.22
N SER A 162 11.74 -6.33 13.39
CA SER A 162 10.46 -5.93 12.80
C SER A 162 10.01 -4.54 13.27
N TRP A 163 10.29 -4.17 14.53
CA TRP A 163 10.04 -2.80 15.03
C TRP A 163 10.95 -1.76 14.37
N ALA A 164 12.22 -2.09 14.13
CA ALA A 164 13.15 -1.20 13.44
C ALA A 164 12.74 -0.97 11.97
N VAL A 165 12.31 -2.04 11.28
CA VAL A 165 11.77 -1.97 9.92
C VAL A 165 10.50 -1.11 9.88
N LEU A 166 9.63 -1.25 10.89
CA LEU A 166 8.42 -0.44 11.01
C LEU A 166 8.71 1.04 11.20
N GLY A 167 9.72 1.37 12.01
CA GLY A 167 10.17 2.75 12.24
C GLY A 167 10.91 3.35 11.05
N ALA A 168 11.57 2.52 10.22
CA ALA A 168 12.24 2.97 9.01
C ALA A 168 11.26 3.47 7.94
N TRP A 169 10.06 2.89 7.87
CA TRP A 169 9.05 3.26 6.89
C TRP A 169 8.63 4.75 6.92
N PRO A 170 8.18 5.34 8.05
CA PRO A 170 7.83 6.75 8.11
C PRO A 170 9.06 7.65 7.87
N ALA A 171 10.24 7.27 8.34
CA ALA A 171 11.47 8.03 8.12
C ALA A 171 11.84 8.11 6.62
N LEU A 172 11.77 6.98 5.91
CA LEU A 172 11.98 6.92 4.46
C LEU A 172 10.91 7.69 3.69
N SER A 173 9.66 7.67 4.16
CA SER A 173 8.57 8.43 3.56
C SER A 173 8.79 9.94 3.69
N VAL A 174 9.20 10.42 4.87
CA VAL A 174 9.56 11.82 5.11
C VAL A 174 10.75 12.23 4.24
N LEU A 175 11.79 11.39 4.16
CA LEU A 175 12.94 11.64 3.31
C LEU A 175 12.53 11.74 1.82
N GLY A 176 11.68 10.84 1.36
CA GLY A 176 11.13 10.86 0.00
C GLY A 176 10.38 12.14 -0.32
N VAL A 177 9.52 12.59 0.60
CA VAL A 177 8.78 13.87 0.47
C VAL A 177 9.73 15.05 0.45
N LEU A 178 10.74 15.08 1.33
CA LEU A 178 11.74 16.16 1.37
C LEU A 178 12.56 16.22 0.08
N VAL A 179 13.00 15.08 -0.44
CA VAL A 179 13.73 14.98 -1.72
C VAL A 179 12.86 15.47 -2.86
N GLN A 180 11.61 15.00 -2.95
CA GLN A 180 10.67 15.46 -3.98
C GLN A 180 10.35 16.95 -3.85
N TRP A 181 10.25 17.48 -2.63
CA TRP A 181 10.00 18.90 -2.39
C TRP A 181 11.19 19.77 -2.78
N LYS A 182 12.42 19.38 -2.43
CA LYS A 182 13.65 20.08 -2.81
C LYS A 182 13.88 20.10 -4.32
N LEU A 183 13.64 18.97 -4.99
CA LEU A 183 13.70 18.88 -6.45
C LEU A 183 12.61 19.72 -7.12
N THR A 184 11.39 19.77 -6.54
CA THR A 184 10.30 20.59 -7.08
C THR A 184 10.56 22.09 -6.89
N ALA A 185 11.12 22.49 -5.74
CA ALA A 185 11.51 23.88 -5.47
C ALA A 185 12.65 24.36 -6.37
N GLY A 186 13.64 23.49 -6.65
CA GLY A 186 14.73 23.78 -7.59
C GLY A 186 14.30 23.87 -9.06
N GLY A 187 13.09 23.42 -9.41
CA GLY A 187 12.52 23.58 -10.74
C GLY A 187 11.98 24.99 -11.03
N CYS A 188 11.69 25.79 -9.99
CA CYS A 188 11.24 27.18 -10.14
C CYS A 188 12.38 28.18 -10.38
N SER A 189 13.65 27.78 -10.27
CA SER A 189 14.79 28.68 -10.49
C SER A 189 15.39 28.59 -11.90
N ARG A 190 14.69 27.99 -12.87
CA ARG A 190 15.10 27.95 -14.28
C ARG A 190 13.95 28.39 -15.18
N SER A 191 13.49 29.60 -14.92
CA SER A 191 12.59 30.37 -15.79
C SER A 191 12.84 31.84 -15.51
N ASP A 192 14.07 32.28 -15.72
CA ASP A 192 14.46 33.67 -15.98
C ASP A 192 15.58 33.65 -17.02
#